data_AF-A0A0G3H537-F1
#
_entry.id   AF-A0A0G3H537-F1
#
_cell.length_a   1.000
_cell.length_b   1.000
_cell.length_c   1.000
_cell.angle_alpha   90.00
_cell.angle_beta   90.00
_cell.angle_gamma   90.00
#
_symmetry.space_group_name_H-M   'P 1'
#
loop_
_entity.id
_entity.type
_entity.pdbx_description
1 polymer ?
#
loop_
_entity_poly.entity_id
_entity_poly.type
_entity_poly.pdbx_seq_one_letter_code
_entity_poly.pdbx_strand_id
1 'polypeptide(L)'
;MTTPHRYVSGAIDLADVKAQAEARQQPAGAIASFIEVTPENFEAEVVRRSLQVPVIVMAGSSRSPESEQLKADLQALAAAGNLRFIVGYADADTHPEVAQAFGVQALPTVIALAGGRPLTQFEGAQPREVLDQWLTGLVNEVAPQLQGLDAAGAEEQPAEEDPRLDGAMEALNAGDFDAAIAVYEEILAEEPENKDIQQARNTTLLLKRMNPDDDPMAAAEAEPGDVDKQFAAADAEIVAGAPERAFDRLIGLLHTPEKDRVRARLIELLALFDAADPRVTAARTKMASALF
;
A
#
# COMPACT_ATOMS: atom_id res chain seq x y z
N MET A 1 -41.90 38.50 -38.98
CA MET A 1 -42.75 37.55 -38.23
C MET A 1 -42.34 36.16 -38.69
N THR A 2 -41.87 35.20 -37.91
CA THR A 2 -41.55 35.05 -36.49
C THR A 2 -40.73 33.76 -36.43
N THR A 3 -39.51 33.79 -35.91
CA THR A 3 -38.86 32.57 -35.38
C THR A 3 -39.41 32.35 -33.97
N PRO A 4 -39.60 31.08 -33.55
CA PRO A 4 -39.12 30.74 -32.23
C PRO A 4 -38.32 29.44 -32.25
N HIS A 5 -37.04 29.55 -31.88
CA HIS A 5 -36.27 28.43 -31.35
C HIS A 5 -36.82 28.08 -29.97
N ARG A 6 -37.22 26.81 -29.80
CA ARG A 6 -37.49 26.19 -28.49
C ARG A 6 -36.17 26.06 -27.74
N TYR A 7 -36.00 26.81 -26.66
CA TYR A 7 -35.10 26.42 -25.57
C TYR A 7 -35.83 25.40 -24.70
N VAL A 8 -35.35 24.16 -24.66
CA VAL A 8 -35.71 23.21 -23.62
C VAL A 8 -34.67 23.37 -22.51
N SER A 9 -35.10 23.93 -21.38
CA SER A 9 -34.38 23.90 -20.11
C SER A 9 -34.27 22.45 -19.67
N GLY A 10 -33.11 21.83 -19.88
CA GLY A 10 -32.71 20.65 -19.12
C GLY A 10 -32.24 21.13 -17.75
N ALA A 11 -32.93 20.71 -16.69
CA ALA A 11 -32.47 20.94 -15.34
C ALA A 11 -31.07 20.33 -15.20
N ILE A 12 -30.07 21.20 -15.07
CA ILE A 12 -28.73 20.80 -14.68
C ILE A 12 -28.85 20.35 -13.24
N ASP A 13 -28.71 19.05 -12.98
CA ASP A 13 -28.65 18.54 -11.62
C ASP A 13 -27.38 19.10 -10.96
N LEU A 14 -27.57 20.00 -10.02
CA LEU A 14 -26.49 20.66 -9.30
C LEU A 14 -25.70 19.66 -8.45
N ALA A 15 -26.27 18.48 -8.14
CA ALA A 15 -25.56 17.40 -7.46
C ALA A 15 -24.54 16.73 -8.39
N ASP A 16 -24.88 16.48 -9.66
CA ASP A 16 -23.97 15.89 -10.64
C ASP A 16 -22.83 16.84 -11.01
N VAL A 17 -23.13 18.13 -11.14
CA VAL A 17 -22.08 19.15 -11.40
C VAL A 17 -21.16 19.31 -10.20
N LYS A 18 -21.69 19.17 -8.98
CA LYS A 18 -20.88 19.21 -7.75
C LYS A 18 -20.01 17.97 -7.61
N ALA A 19 -20.55 16.78 -7.86
CA ALA A 19 -19.79 15.52 -7.86
C ALA A 19 -18.69 15.52 -8.94
N GLN A 20 -18.96 16.04 -10.14
CA GLN A 20 -17.95 16.21 -11.19
C GLN A 20 -16.90 17.28 -10.85
N ALA A 21 -17.27 18.33 -10.10
CA ALA A 21 -16.33 19.36 -9.65
C ALA A 21 -15.43 18.84 -8.51
N GLU A 22 -15.96 18.01 -7.61
CA GLU A 22 -15.22 17.35 -6.53
C GLU A 22 -14.28 16.26 -7.10
N ALA A 23 -14.71 15.52 -8.13
CA ALA A 23 -13.84 14.58 -8.86
C ALA A 23 -12.71 15.28 -9.64
N ARG A 24 -12.91 16.52 -10.09
CA ARG A 24 -11.88 17.35 -10.75
C ARG A 24 -10.97 18.10 -9.78
N GLN A 25 -11.28 18.12 -8.49
CA GLN A 25 -10.49 18.79 -7.44
C GLN A 25 -9.61 17.81 -6.63
N GLN A 26 -9.63 16.51 -6.94
CA GLN A 26 -8.66 15.59 -6.36
C GLN A 26 -7.28 15.86 -6.95
N PRO A 27 -6.23 16.00 -6.11
CA PRO A 27 -4.87 16.20 -6.59
C PRO A 27 -4.48 14.99 -7.46
N ALA A 28 -3.86 15.27 -8.60
CA ALA A 28 -3.28 14.25 -9.47
C ALA A 28 -2.19 13.50 -8.70
N GLY A 29 -2.56 12.39 -8.06
CA GLY A 29 -1.68 11.59 -7.21
C GLY A 29 -2.39 10.75 -6.14
N ALA A 30 -3.62 11.09 -5.72
CA ALA A 30 -4.35 10.31 -4.72
C ALA A 30 -5.10 9.13 -5.34
N ILE A 31 -4.90 7.92 -4.81
CA ILE A 31 -5.62 6.71 -5.25
C ILE A 31 -7.00 6.69 -4.59
N ALA A 32 -8.07 6.76 -5.39
CA ALA A 32 -9.43 6.66 -4.89
C ALA A 32 -9.81 5.19 -4.58
N SER A 33 -10.44 4.97 -3.42
CA SER A 33 -10.92 3.64 -3.02
C SER A 33 -12.18 3.21 -3.78
N PHE A 34 -12.93 4.16 -4.32
CA PHE A 34 -14.09 3.94 -5.19
C PHE A 34 -13.92 4.76 -6.48
N ILE A 35 -14.05 4.10 -7.62
CA ILE A 35 -13.87 4.72 -8.94
C ILE A 35 -15.01 4.35 -9.88
N GLU A 36 -15.27 5.22 -10.86
CA GLU A 36 -16.09 4.87 -12.01
C GLU A 36 -15.20 4.23 -13.08
N VAL A 37 -15.64 3.09 -13.62
CA VAL A 37 -14.91 2.33 -14.63
C VAL A 37 -15.48 2.66 -16.00
N THR A 38 -14.62 3.20 -16.86
CA THR A 38 -14.91 3.49 -18.26
C THR A 38 -13.99 2.66 -19.15
N PRO A 39 -14.29 2.51 -20.45
CA PRO A 39 -13.41 1.81 -21.39
C PRO A 39 -11.98 2.37 -21.40
N GLU A 40 -11.82 3.68 -21.19
CA GLU A 40 -10.54 4.37 -21.24
C GLU A 40 -9.66 4.08 -20.02
N ASN A 41 -10.26 3.93 -18.84
CA ASN A 41 -9.51 3.70 -17.59
C ASN A 41 -9.44 2.22 -17.17
N PHE A 42 -10.28 1.36 -17.76
CA PHE A 42 -10.41 -0.06 -17.42
C PHE A 42 -9.08 -0.80 -17.28
N GLU A 43 -8.20 -0.68 -18.26
CA GLU A 43 -6.92 -1.40 -18.26
C GLU A 43 -6.01 -0.93 -17.12
N ALA A 44 -5.98 0.38 -16.85
CA ALA A 44 -5.15 0.96 -15.80
C ALA A 44 -5.72 0.68 -14.40
N GLU A 45 -6.98 1.02 -14.21
CA GLU A 45 -7.62 1.09 -12.89
C GLU A 45 -8.24 -0.23 -12.43
N VAL A 46 -8.48 -1.18 -13.34
CA VAL A 46 -8.99 -2.51 -12.99
C VAL A 46 -7.94 -3.57 -13.21
N VAL A 47 -7.46 -3.74 -14.44
CA VAL A 47 -6.58 -4.87 -14.77
C VAL A 47 -5.21 -4.71 -14.13
N ARG A 48 -4.51 -3.59 -14.40
CA ARG A 48 -3.18 -3.33 -13.81
C ARG A 48 -3.26 -3.14 -12.31
N ARG A 49 -4.24 -2.39 -11.81
CA ARG A 49 -4.46 -2.20 -10.38
C ARG A 49 -4.71 -3.51 -9.63
N SER A 50 -5.36 -4.50 -10.26
CA SER A 50 -5.57 -5.83 -9.65
C SER A 50 -4.28 -6.62 -9.42
N LEU A 51 -3.14 -6.21 -10.01
CA LEU A 51 -1.82 -6.78 -9.70
C LEU A 51 -1.28 -6.28 -8.35
N GLN A 52 -1.78 -5.14 -7.88
CA GLN A 52 -1.33 -4.45 -6.68
C GLN A 52 -2.27 -4.71 -5.50
N VAL A 53 -3.57 -4.55 -5.70
CA VAL A 53 -4.62 -4.77 -4.68
C VAL A 53 -5.84 -5.42 -5.30
N PRO A 54 -6.67 -6.16 -4.54
CA PRO A 54 -7.92 -6.70 -5.07
C PRO A 54 -8.82 -5.59 -5.61
N VAL A 55 -9.35 -5.77 -6.82
CA VAL A 55 -10.29 -4.83 -7.43
C VAL A 55 -11.66 -5.49 -7.54
N ILE A 56 -12.66 -4.86 -6.94
CA ILE A 56 -14.05 -5.32 -6.92
C ILE A 56 -14.84 -4.51 -7.93
N VAL A 57 -15.15 -5.11 -9.07
CA VAL A 57 -15.97 -4.46 -10.08
C VAL A 57 -17.43 -4.77 -9.86
N MET A 58 -18.24 -3.74 -9.72
CA MET A 58 -19.69 -3.83 -9.71
C MET A 58 -20.24 -3.34 -11.05
N ALA A 59 -20.83 -4.25 -11.83
CA ALA A 59 -21.64 -3.89 -12.97
C ALA A 59 -23.09 -3.66 -12.51
N GLY A 60 -23.62 -2.44 -12.72
CA GLY A 60 -24.96 -2.05 -12.27
C GLY A 60 -25.68 -1.10 -13.22
N SER A 61 -26.89 -0.72 -12.86
CA SER A 61 -27.71 0.26 -13.60
C SER A 61 -28.36 1.23 -12.63
N SER A 62 -28.29 2.53 -12.92
CA SER A 62 -28.93 3.59 -12.13
C SER A 62 -30.46 3.51 -12.11
N ARG A 63 -31.05 2.69 -12.98
CA ARG A 63 -32.50 2.45 -13.06
C ARG A 63 -32.98 1.36 -12.10
N SER A 64 -32.07 0.63 -11.47
CA SER A 64 -32.36 -0.46 -10.55
C SER A 64 -32.12 -0.02 -9.10
N PRO A 65 -33.15 0.01 -8.24
CA PRO A 65 -32.97 0.32 -6.83
C PRO A 65 -32.00 -0.64 -6.12
N GLU A 66 -31.96 -1.90 -6.54
CA GLU A 66 -31.04 -2.91 -6.01
C GLU A 66 -29.59 -2.62 -6.38
N SER A 67 -29.35 -2.09 -7.60
CA SER A 67 -28.02 -1.65 -8.02
C SER A 67 -27.57 -0.41 -7.25
N GLU A 68 -28.46 0.57 -7.07
CA GLU A 68 -28.12 1.79 -6.32
C GLU A 68 -27.80 1.49 -4.85
N GLN A 69 -28.57 0.61 -4.20
CA GLN A 69 -28.30 0.21 -2.82
C GLN A 69 -26.96 -0.52 -2.70
N LEU A 70 -26.71 -1.51 -3.56
CA LEU A 70 -25.46 -2.27 -3.54
C LEU A 70 -24.24 -1.37 -3.83
N LYS A 71 -24.37 -0.41 -4.74
CA LYS A 71 -23.35 0.60 -5.03
C LYS A 71 -23.02 1.42 -3.79
N ALA A 72 -24.03 1.92 -3.09
CA ALA A 72 -23.84 2.70 -1.87
C ALA A 72 -23.15 1.89 -0.76
N ASP A 73 -23.54 0.63 -0.59
CA ASP A 73 -22.92 -0.26 0.40
C ASP A 73 -21.45 -0.55 0.06
N LEU A 74 -21.14 -0.87 -1.20
CA LEU A 74 -19.75 -1.09 -1.65
C LEU A 74 -18.90 0.18 -1.56
N GLN A 75 -19.47 1.35 -1.86
CA GLN A 75 -18.77 2.63 -1.70
C GLN A 75 -18.41 2.90 -0.24
N ALA A 76 -19.34 2.65 0.69
CA ALA A 76 -19.09 2.81 2.12
C ALA A 76 -18.03 1.81 2.63
N LEU A 77 -18.06 0.57 2.14
CA LEU A 77 -17.06 -0.45 2.48
C LEU A 77 -15.68 -0.12 1.92
N ALA A 78 -15.61 0.39 0.68
CA ALA A 78 -14.36 0.83 0.07
C ALA A 78 -13.73 2.00 0.83
N ALA A 79 -14.54 2.97 1.27
CA ALA A 79 -14.08 4.09 2.09
C ALA A 79 -13.52 3.61 3.45
N ALA A 80 -14.14 2.63 4.08
CA ALA A 80 -13.66 2.03 5.33
C ALA A 80 -12.48 1.05 5.12
N GLY A 81 -12.24 0.61 3.89
CA GLY A 81 -11.29 -0.44 3.54
C GLY A 81 -9.83 -0.01 3.46
N ASN A 82 -9.52 1.29 3.63
CA ASN A 82 -8.15 1.86 3.61
C ASN A 82 -7.30 1.39 2.44
N LEU A 83 -7.88 1.36 1.23
CA LEU A 83 -7.20 0.90 0.01
C LEU A 83 -6.68 -0.55 0.05
N ARG A 84 -7.10 -1.37 1.03
CA ARG A 84 -6.84 -2.83 1.01
C ARG A 84 -7.53 -3.53 -0.16
N PHE A 85 -8.52 -2.87 -0.74
CA PHE A 85 -9.16 -3.20 -2.01
C PHE A 85 -9.71 -1.91 -2.62
N ILE A 86 -10.00 -1.95 -3.91
CA ILE A 86 -10.65 -0.84 -4.64
C ILE A 86 -11.95 -1.34 -5.22
N VAL A 87 -12.98 -0.49 -5.21
CA VAL A 87 -14.25 -0.76 -5.87
C VAL A 87 -14.35 0.04 -7.15
N GLY A 88 -14.61 -0.65 -8.27
CA GLY A 88 -14.91 -0.04 -9.55
C GLY A 88 -16.39 -0.19 -9.89
N TYR A 89 -17.12 0.90 -10.08
CA TYR A 89 -18.48 0.86 -10.60
C TYR A 89 -18.47 0.97 -12.12
N ALA A 90 -18.98 -0.06 -12.79
CA ALA A 90 -19.22 -0.08 -14.22
C ALA A 90 -20.71 0.13 -14.49
N ASP A 91 -21.07 1.30 -15.01
CA ASP A 91 -22.44 1.61 -15.38
C ASP A 91 -22.79 0.94 -16.70
N ALA A 92 -23.71 -0.03 -16.66
CA ALA A 92 -24.12 -0.79 -17.83
C ALA A 92 -25.09 -0.03 -18.74
N ASP A 93 -25.68 1.10 -18.30
CA ASP A 93 -26.49 1.97 -19.15
C ASP A 93 -25.62 2.89 -20.01
N THR A 94 -24.48 3.36 -19.49
CA THR A 94 -23.58 4.29 -20.20
C THR A 94 -22.40 3.60 -20.88
N HIS A 95 -21.84 2.56 -20.27
CA HIS A 95 -20.66 1.82 -20.74
C HIS A 95 -20.92 0.30 -20.81
N PRO A 96 -21.91 -0.16 -21.62
CA PRO A 96 -22.30 -1.57 -21.68
C PRO A 96 -21.15 -2.50 -22.10
N GLU A 97 -20.20 -2.01 -22.89
CA GLU A 97 -19.01 -2.74 -23.31
C GLU A 97 -18.12 -3.19 -22.13
N VAL A 98 -18.06 -2.42 -21.04
CA VAL A 98 -17.28 -2.78 -19.84
C VAL A 98 -17.91 -3.98 -19.14
N ALA A 99 -19.23 -3.97 -18.97
CA ALA A 99 -19.97 -5.10 -18.40
C ALA A 99 -19.87 -6.35 -19.30
N GLN A 100 -19.91 -6.17 -20.63
CA GLN A 100 -19.74 -7.26 -21.59
C GLN A 100 -18.33 -7.87 -21.55
N ALA A 101 -17.28 -7.08 -21.30
CA ALA A 101 -15.91 -7.57 -21.17
C ALA A 101 -15.75 -8.57 -20.01
N PHE A 102 -16.56 -8.43 -18.95
CA PHE A 102 -16.63 -9.39 -17.84
C PHE A 102 -17.61 -10.54 -18.07
N GLY A 103 -18.33 -10.57 -19.19
CA GLY A 103 -19.33 -11.61 -19.46
C GLY A 103 -20.56 -11.53 -18.57
N VAL A 104 -20.91 -10.33 -18.08
CA VAL A 104 -22.07 -10.10 -17.20
C VAL A 104 -23.37 -10.42 -17.94
N GLN A 105 -24.21 -11.27 -17.33
CA GLN A 105 -25.50 -11.69 -17.90
C GLN A 105 -26.71 -11.06 -17.19
N ALA A 106 -26.55 -10.66 -15.93
CA ALA A 106 -27.57 -10.05 -15.11
C ALA A 106 -27.01 -8.85 -14.33
N LEU A 107 -27.86 -7.88 -13.99
CA LEU A 107 -27.49 -6.73 -13.18
C LEU A 107 -28.31 -6.72 -11.89
N PRO A 108 -27.70 -6.36 -10.74
CA PRO A 108 -26.27 -6.09 -10.57
C PRO A 108 -25.44 -7.39 -10.55
N THR A 109 -24.17 -7.30 -10.96
CA THR A 109 -23.18 -8.37 -10.80
C THR A 109 -21.91 -7.78 -10.19
N VAL A 110 -21.32 -8.49 -9.23
CA VAL A 110 -20.04 -8.13 -8.61
C VAL A 110 -18.99 -9.17 -8.99
N ILE A 111 -17.84 -8.70 -9.46
CA ILE A 111 -16.69 -9.51 -9.85
C ILE A 111 -15.48 -9.07 -9.03
N ALA A 112 -14.83 -9.99 -8.34
CA ALA A 112 -13.54 -9.75 -7.73
C ALA A 112 -12.40 -10.10 -8.69
N LEU A 113 -11.44 -9.20 -8.83
CA LEU A 113 -10.24 -9.38 -9.65
C LEU A 113 -8.98 -9.28 -8.80
N ALA A 114 -8.01 -10.14 -9.11
CA ALA A 114 -6.66 -10.09 -8.58
C ALA A 114 -5.68 -10.72 -9.56
N GLY A 115 -4.45 -10.25 -9.61
CA GLY A 115 -3.44 -10.79 -10.52
C GLY A 115 -3.82 -10.65 -12.01
N GLY A 116 -4.66 -9.67 -12.35
CA GLY A 116 -5.18 -9.46 -13.71
C GLY A 116 -6.28 -10.42 -14.13
N ARG A 117 -6.89 -11.19 -13.20
CA ARG A 117 -7.88 -12.23 -13.52
C ARG A 117 -9.07 -12.20 -12.55
N PRO A 118 -10.28 -12.58 -13.00
CA PRO A 118 -11.42 -12.80 -12.12
C PRO A 118 -11.17 -13.97 -11.16
N LEU A 119 -11.46 -13.78 -9.88
CA LEU A 119 -11.36 -14.80 -8.83
C LEU A 119 -12.71 -15.42 -8.50
N THR A 120 -13.69 -14.56 -8.24
CA THR A 120 -15.04 -14.95 -7.84
C THR A 120 -16.04 -13.89 -8.29
N GLN A 121 -17.29 -14.28 -8.45
CA GLN A 121 -18.38 -13.40 -8.83
C GLN A 121 -19.69 -13.85 -8.19
N PHE A 122 -20.62 -12.91 -8.04
CA PHE A 122 -22.00 -13.20 -7.69
C PHE A 122 -22.96 -12.23 -8.38
N GLU A 123 -24.19 -12.67 -8.55
CA GLU A 123 -25.28 -11.89 -9.14
C GLU A 123 -26.29 -11.48 -8.06
N GLY A 124 -26.91 -10.32 -8.24
CA GLY A 124 -27.94 -9.78 -7.36
C GLY A 124 -27.40 -9.03 -6.15
N ALA A 125 -28.31 -8.29 -5.49
CA ALA A 125 -28.00 -7.59 -4.25
C ALA A 125 -27.79 -8.56 -3.08
N GLN A 126 -26.86 -8.21 -2.20
CA GLN A 126 -26.55 -8.95 -0.98
C GLN A 126 -26.66 -8.03 0.24
N PRO A 127 -27.02 -8.54 1.43
CA PRO A 127 -26.96 -7.76 2.65
C PRO A 127 -25.53 -7.25 2.93
N ARG A 128 -25.42 -6.04 3.49
CA ARG A 128 -24.13 -5.40 3.76
C ARG A 128 -23.20 -6.26 4.62
N GLU A 129 -23.74 -6.96 5.62
CA GLU A 129 -22.95 -7.84 6.48
C GLU A 129 -22.33 -9.01 5.71
N VAL A 130 -23.05 -9.53 4.72
CA VAL A 130 -22.55 -10.61 3.84
C VAL A 130 -21.46 -10.08 2.92
N LEU A 131 -21.64 -8.87 2.37
CA LEU A 131 -20.62 -8.19 1.56
C LEU A 131 -19.33 -7.95 2.36
N ASP A 132 -19.45 -7.42 3.57
CA ASP A 132 -18.31 -7.14 4.45
C ASP A 132 -17.52 -8.41 4.81
N GLN A 133 -18.22 -9.49 5.17
CA GLN A 133 -17.61 -10.78 5.45
C GLN A 133 -16.90 -11.35 4.22
N TRP A 134 -17.56 -11.30 3.06
CA TRP A 134 -17.00 -11.78 1.80
C TRP A 134 -15.77 -10.97 1.38
N LEU A 135 -15.82 -9.64 1.44
CA LEU A 135 -14.70 -8.74 1.15
C LEU A 135 -13.54 -8.99 2.11
N THR A 136 -13.81 -9.09 3.41
CA THR A 136 -12.78 -9.34 4.43
C THR A 136 -12.09 -10.68 4.19
N GLY A 137 -12.84 -11.74 3.90
CA GLY A 137 -12.29 -13.05 3.56
C GLY A 137 -11.42 -13.00 2.30
N LEU A 138 -11.94 -12.38 1.24
CA LEU A 138 -11.24 -12.23 -0.04
C LEU A 138 -9.93 -11.44 0.12
N VAL A 139 -9.98 -10.30 0.79
CA VAL A 139 -8.81 -9.45 1.01
C VAL A 139 -7.75 -10.19 1.82
N ASN A 140 -8.14 -10.87 2.91
CA ASN A 140 -7.19 -11.60 3.74
C ASN A 140 -6.52 -12.77 2.99
N GLU A 141 -7.23 -13.41 2.06
CA GLU A 141 -6.69 -14.50 1.24
C GLU A 141 -5.76 -13.98 0.14
N VAL A 142 -6.13 -12.87 -0.50
CA VAL A 142 -5.55 -12.43 -1.78
C VAL A 142 -4.52 -11.33 -1.60
N ALA A 143 -4.75 -10.34 -0.73
CA ALA A 143 -3.87 -9.19 -0.55
C ALA A 143 -2.41 -9.57 -0.22
N PRO A 144 -2.12 -10.63 0.58
CA PRO A 144 -0.73 -11.05 0.83
C PRO A 144 0.02 -11.56 -0.41
N GLN A 145 -0.68 -11.86 -1.50
CA GLN A 145 -0.12 -12.40 -2.74
C GLN A 145 0.08 -11.33 -3.82
N LEU A 146 -0.37 -10.10 -3.57
CA LEU A 146 -0.30 -8.99 -4.52
C LEU A 146 0.85 -8.05 -4.16
N GLN A 147 1.23 -7.21 -5.13
CA GLN A 147 2.40 -6.33 -5.00
C GLN A 147 2.22 -5.25 -3.92
N GLY A 148 0.97 -5.00 -3.49
CA GLY A 148 0.62 -3.84 -2.69
C GLY A 148 0.52 -2.59 -3.56
N LEU A 149 -0.22 -1.59 -3.09
CA LEU A 149 -0.11 -0.25 -3.65
C LEU A 149 1.20 0.35 -3.16
N ASP A 150 2.13 0.64 -4.08
CA ASP A 150 3.30 1.48 -3.80
C ASP A 150 2.80 2.90 -3.50
N ALA A 151 2.34 3.10 -2.28
CA ALA A 151 1.67 4.32 -1.90
C ALA A 151 2.70 5.33 -1.40
N ALA A 152 3.33 6.04 -2.34
CA ALA A 152 3.60 7.45 -2.10
C ALA A 152 2.25 8.15 -1.88
N GLY A 153 1.70 8.06 -0.66
CA GLY A 153 0.42 8.68 -0.29
C GLY A 153 -0.70 7.75 0.19
N ALA A 154 -0.41 6.58 0.77
CA ALA A 154 -1.38 5.95 1.67
C ALA A 154 -1.28 6.72 2.99
N GLU A 155 -2.20 7.64 3.20
CA GLU A 155 -2.59 7.99 4.56
C GLU A 155 -3.07 6.68 5.20
N GLU A 156 -2.23 6.12 6.07
CA GLU A 156 -2.67 5.28 7.16
C GLU A 156 -3.92 5.95 7.74
N GLN A 157 -4.97 5.17 8.04
CA GLN A 157 -5.89 5.64 9.06
C GLN A 157 -5.01 6.10 10.22
N PRO A 158 -5.13 7.34 10.71
CA PRO A 158 -4.38 7.71 11.88
C PRO A 158 -4.83 6.75 12.97
N ALA A 159 -4.01 5.73 13.23
CA ALA A 159 -3.88 5.22 14.58
C ALA A 159 -3.72 6.49 15.38
N GLU A 160 -4.69 6.75 16.26
CA GLU A 160 -4.75 7.93 17.12
C GLU A 160 -3.31 8.29 17.48
N GLU A 161 -2.75 9.32 16.80
CA GLU A 161 -1.29 9.52 16.78
C GLU A 161 -0.88 9.67 18.23
N ASP A 162 -0.08 8.74 18.73
CA ASP A 162 0.34 8.78 20.11
C ASP A 162 0.95 10.17 20.33
N PRO A 163 0.40 11.02 21.22
CA PRO A 163 0.84 12.40 21.36
C PRO A 163 2.33 12.50 21.74
N ARG A 164 2.96 11.41 22.18
CA ARG A 164 4.39 11.31 22.38
C ARG A 164 5.19 11.41 21.07
N LEU A 165 4.63 11.01 19.93
CA LEU A 165 5.28 11.03 18.62
C LEU A 165 5.66 12.44 18.15
N ASP A 166 4.93 13.47 18.59
CA ASP A 166 5.30 14.86 18.34
C ASP A 166 6.72 15.16 18.86
N GLY A 167 7.05 14.67 20.06
CA GLY A 167 8.37 14.81 20.65
C GLY A 167 9.46 14.07 19.88
N ALA A 168 9.16 12.88 19.36
CA ALA A 168 10.10 12.13 18.52
C ALA A 168 10.39 12.87 17.21
N MET A 169 9.36 13.45 16.60
CA MET A 169 9.48 14.17 15.33
C MET A 169 10.24 15.49 15.50
N GLU A 170 10.00 16.24 16.57
CA GLU A 170 10.80 17.42 16.91
C GLU A 170 12.28 17.08 17.11
N ALA A 171 12.57 15.99 17.83
CA ALA A 171 13.92 15.51 18.05
C ALA A 171 14.63 15.11 16.73
N LEU A 172 13.95 14.37 15.85
CA LEU A 172 14.48 14.03 14.52
C LEU A 172 14.78 15.27 13.67
N ASN A 173 13.88 16.26 13.68
CA ASN A 173 14.08 17.53 12.97
C ASN A 173 15.26 18.34 13.51
N ALA A 174 15.55 18.22 14.80
CA ALA A 174 16.72 18.83 15.44
C ALA A 174 18.01 18.01 15.24
N GLY A 175 17.93 16.81 14.64
CA GLY A 175 19.05 15.87 14.53
C GLY A 175 19.41 15.18 15.85
N ASP A 176 18.55 15.29 16.87
CA ASP A 176 18.71 14.62 18.16
C ASP A 176 18.13 13.21 18.09
N PHE A 177 18.86 12.31 17.43
CA PHE A 177 18.44 10.93 17.28
C PHE A 177 18.31 10.20 18.63
N ASP A 178 19.09 10.59 19.64
CA ASP A 178 19.03 9.99 20.98
C ASP A 178 17.70 10.32 21.68
N ALA A 179 17.27 11.58 21.61
CA ALA A 179 15.96 11.98 22.13
C ALA A 179 14.81 11.28 21.39
N ALA A 180 14.88 11.15 20.07
CA ALA A 180 13.86 10.44 19.29
C ALA A 180 13.77 8.95 19.65
N ILE A 181 14.92 8.26 19.80
CA ILE A 181 14.96 6.85 20.20
C ILE A 181 14.34 6.66 21.59
N ALA A 182 14.63 7.54 22.55
CA ALA A 182 14.08 7.45 23.90
C ALA A 182 12.54 7.49 23.90
N VAL A 183 11.94 8.33 23.04
CA VAL A 183 10.48 8.38 22.88
C VAL A 183 9.92 7.07 22.33
N TYR A 184 10.53 6.51 21.28
CA TYR A 184 10.08 5.22 20.74
C TYR A 184 10.24 4.08 21.75
N GLU A 185 11.31 4.08 22.55
CA GLU A 185 11.52 3.10 23.61
C GLU A 185 10.47 3.21 24.73
N GLU A 186 10.05 4.43 25.07
CA GLU A 186 8.95 4.67 26.02
C GLU A 186 7.64 4.07 25.51
N ILE A 187 7.29 4.31 24.24
CA ILE A 187 6.08 3.75 23.62
C ILE A 187 6.16 2.22 23.60
N LEU A 188 7.31 1.64 23.21
CA LEU A 188 7.50 0.19 23.15
C LEU A 188 7.55 -0.50 24.51
N ALA A 189 7.81 0.24 25.60
CA ALA A 189 7.72 -0.31 26.95
C ALA A 189 6.26 -0.65 27.31
N GLU A 190 5.30 0.08 26.76
CA GLU A 190 3.86 -0.14 26.93
C GLU A 190 3.29 -1.03 25.82
N GLU A 191 3.78 -0.85 24.59
CA GLU A 191 3.31 -1.52 23.38
C GLU A 191 4.44 -2.32 22.70
N PRO A 192 4.93 -3.41 23.32
CA PRO A 192 6.11 -4.13 22.82
C PRO A 192 5.91 -4.81 21.47
N GLU A 193 4.66 -5.00 21.02
CA GLU A 193 4.33 -5.60 19.72
C GLU A 193 4.00 -4.56 18.63
N ASN A 194 4.11 -3.27 18.93
CA ASN A 194 3.86 -2.20 17.96
C ASN A 194 4.99 -2.17 16.91
N LYS A 195 4.70 -2.71 15.72
CA LYS A 195 5.68 -2.90 14.65
C LYS A 195 6.13 -1.59 14.02
N ASP A 196 5.24 -0.62 13.91
CA ASP A 196 5.52 0.67 13.28
C ASP A 196 6.52 1.46 14.13
N ILE A 197 6.34 1.46 15.45
CA ILE A 197 7.28 2.09 16.39
C ILE A 197 8.61 1.34 16.43
N GLN A 198 8.61 0.00 16.35
CA GLN A 198 9.85 -0.79 16.24
C GLN A 198 10.63 -0.41 14.98
N GLN A 199 9.95 -0.28 13.84
CA GLN A 199 10.56 0.09 12.58
C GLN A 199 11.08 1.54 12.61
N ALA A 200 10.30 2.47 13.16
CA ALA A 200 10.71 3.87 13.35
C ALA A 200 11.99 3.95 14.20
N ARG A 201 12.02 3.30 15.38
CA ARG A 201 13.21 3.23 16.24
C ARG A 201 14.43 2.67 15.53
N ASN A 202 14.27 1.54 14.82
CA ASN A 202 15.37 0.91 14.11
C ASN A 202 15.90 1.79 12.96
N THR A 203 15.01 2.50 12.27
CA THR A 203 15.39 3.47 11.23
C THR A 203 16.16 4.65 11.83
N THR A 204 15.73 5.19 12.97
CA THR A 204 16.47 6.24 13.68
C THR A 204 17.84 5.77 14.14
N LEU A 205 17.96 4.54 14.65
CA LEU A 205 19.24 3.94 15.02
C LEU A 205 20.19 3.80 13.82
N LEU A 206 19.65 3.48 12.63
CA LEU A 206 20.42 3.47 11.38
C LEU A 206 20.92 4.88 11.02
N LEU A 207 20.02 5.86 10.99
CA LEU A 207 20.36 7.24 10.66
C LEU A 207 21.41 7.84 11.60
N LYS A 208 21.30 7.54 12.90
CA LYS A 208 22.27 7.96 13.92
C LYS A 208 23.70 7.49 13.62
N ARG A 209 23.86 6.32 13.00
CA ARG A 209 25.18 5.76 12.67
C ARG A 209 25.79 6.35 11.41
N MET A 210 25.01 7.06 10.60
CA MET A 210 25.53 7.64 9.38
C MET A 210 26.38 8.87 9.68
N ASN A 211 27.52 8.94 9.02
CA ASN A 211 28.33 10.14 8.94
C ASN A 211 28.31 10.66 7.49
N PRO A 212 27.73 11.83 7.21
CA PRO A 212 27.63 12.35 5.85
C PRO A 212 28.98 12.69 5.21
N ASP A 213 30.04 12.85 6.02
CA ASP A 213 31.39 13.17 5.54
C ASP A 213 32.24 11.93 5.24
N ASP A 214 31.76 10.73 5.57
CA ASP A 214 32.49 9.48 5.31
C ASP A 214 32.08 8.83 3.97
N ASP A 215 33.01 8.09 3.36
CA ASP A 215 32.74 7.17 2.25
C ASP A 215 32.85 5.71 2.74
N PRO A 216 31.78 5.16 3.34
CA PRO A 216 31.81 3.81 3.91
C PRO A 216 32.00 2.73 2.84
N MET A 217 31.59 3.00 1.59
CA MET A 217 31.76 2.06 0.48
C MET A 217 33.23 1.92 0.11
N ALA A 218 33.93 3.04 -0.07
CA ALA A 218 35.37 3.02 -0.35
C ALA A 218 36.17 2.40 0.82
N ALA A 219 35.79 2.69 2.07
CA ALA A 219 36.42 2.11 3.25
C ALA A 219 36.25 0.57 3.30
N ALA A 220 35.04 0.07 3.03
CA ALA A 220 34.74 -1.36 2.97
C ALA A 220 35.46 -2.08 1.81
N GLU A 221 35.66 -1.41 0.68
CA GLU A 221 36.43 -1.96 -0.45
C GLU A 221 37.92 -2.03 -0.14
N ALA A 222 38.47 -1.05 0.56
CA ALA A 222 39.88 -1.02 0.97
C ALA A 222 40.21 -2.13 1.98
N GLU A 223 39.26 -2.49 2.84
CA GLU A 223 39.44 -3.49 3.89
C GLU A 223 38.27 -4.50 3.93
N PRO A 224 38.21 -5.46 2.99
CA PRO A 224 37.07 -6.36 2.83
C PRO A 224 36.80 -7.29 4.02
N GLY A 225 37.81 -7.52 4.88
CA GLY A 225 37.70 -8.37 6.06
C GLY A 225 37.30 -7.64 7.34
N ASP A 226 37.22 -6.30 7.32
CA ASP A 226 36.85 -5.50 8.47
C ASP A 226 35.31 -5.43 8.59
N VAL A 227 34.75 -6.17 9.54
CA VAL A 227 33.30 -6.29 9.72
C VAL A 227 32.63 -4.96 10.05
N ASP A 228 33.30 -4.07 10.79
CA ASP A 228 32.72 -2.78 11.17
C ASP A 228 32.61 -1.86 9.94
N LYS A 229 33.62 -1.88 9.05
CA LYS A 229 33.55 -1.17 7.76
C LYS A 229 32.47 -1.75 6.85
N GLN A 230 32.30 -3.07 6.83
CA GLN A 230 31.23 -3.71 6.06
C GLN A 230 29.84 -3.36 6.62
N PHE A 231 29.69 -3.18 7.93
CA PHE A 231 28.43 -2.70 8.52
C PHE A 231 28.11 -1.28 8.09
N ALA A 232 29.09 -0.37 8.14
CA ALA A 232 28.90 1.00 7.67
C ALA A 232 28.53 1.05 6.18
N ALA A 233 29.14 0.20 5.34
CA ALA A 233 28.77 0.08 3.93
C ALA A 233 27.37 -0.49 3.71
N ALA A 234 26.98 -1.50 4.51
CA ALA A 234 25.62 -2.04 4.47
C ALA A 234 24.58 -0.97 4.87
N ASP A 235 24.85 -0.21 5.92
CA ASP A 235 23.99 0.89 6.37
C ASP A 235 23.83 1.94 5.26
N ALA A 236 24.92 2.32 4.58
CA ALA A 236 24.88 3.24 3.44
C ALA A 236 24.13 2.67 2.22
N GLU A 237 24.25 1.38 1.93
CA GLU A 237 23.49 0.71 0.87
C GLU A 237 21.98 0.70 1.17
N ILE A 238 21.58 0.54 2.43
CA ILE A 238 20.17 0.65 2.85
C ILE A 238 19.65 2.06 2.58
N VAL A 239 20.37 3.09 3.02
CA VAL A 239 19.96 4.49 2.83
C VAL A 239 19.97 4.90 1.37
N ALA A 240 20.87 4.35 0.57
CA ALA A 240 20.90 4.54 -0.89
C ALA A 240 19.78 3.78 -1.64
N GLY A 241 18.88 3.08 -0.92
CA GLY A 241 17.77 2.34 -1.52
C GLY A 241 18.18 1.02 -2.19
N ALA A 242 19.32 0.45 -1.79
CA ALA A 242 19.84 -0.81 -2.32
C ALA A 242 19.94 -1.92 -1.24
N PRO A 243 18.83 -2.29 -0.59
CA PRO A 243 18.85 -3.22 0.55
C PRO A 243 19.32 -4.63 0.19
N GLU A 244 19.07 -5.12 -1.03
CA GLU A 244 19.58 -6.43 -1.46
C GLU A 244 21.10 -6.49 -1.43
N ARG A 245 21.78 -5.38 -1.78
CA ARG A 245 23.24 -5.30 -1.73
C ARG A 245 23.75 -5.34 -0.29
N ALA A 246 23.10 -4.59 0.60
CA ALA A 246 23.41 -4.60 2.02
C ALA A 246 23.24 -6.01 2.61
N PHE A 247 22.13 -6.69 2.30
CA PHE A 247 21.88 -8.05 2.79
C PHE A 247 22.92 -9.03 2.24
N ASP A 248 23.18 -9.02 0.93
CA ASP A 248 24.15 -9.92 0.30
C ASP A 248 25.58 -9.67 0.84
N ARG A 249 25.95 -8.43 1.12
CA ARG A 249 27.21 -8.06 1.78
C ARG A 249 27.36 -8.74 3.14
N LEU A 250 26.34 -8.61 4.00
CA LEU A 250 26.40 -9.20 5.34
C LEU A 250 26.30 -10.73 5.30
N ILE A 251 25.47 -11.29 4.41
CA ILE A 251 25.39 -12.75 4.21
C ILE A 251 26.77 -13.30 3.81
N GLY A 252 27.49 -12.58 2.95
CA GLY A 252 28.86 -12.92 2.56
C GLY A 252 29.84 -13.03 3.74
N LEU A 253 29.55 -12.38 4.88
CA LEU A 253 30.42 -12.39 6.07
C LEU A 253 30.02 -13.43 7.11
N LEU A 254 28.95 -14.21 6.90
CA LEU A 254 28.49 -15.22 7.85
C LEU A 254 29.44 -16.42 8.00
N HIS A 255 30.46 -16.51 7.15
CA HIS A 255 31.54 -17.49 7.27
C HIS A 255 32.71 -17.03 8.17
N THR A 256 32.71 -15.77 8.62
CA THR A 256 33.80 -15.20 9.42
C THR A 256 33.72 -15.66 10.89
N PRO A 257 34.81 -15.53 11.68
CA PRO A 257 34.76 -15.77 13.12
C PRO A 257 33.74 -14.89 13.86
N GLU A 258 33.36 -13.75 13.26
CA GLU A 258 32.42 -12.78 13.81
C GLU A 258 30.96 -13.00 13.35
N LYS A 259 30.66 -14.17 12.77
CA LYS A 259 29.33 -14.52 12.23
C LYS A 259 28.15 -14.20 13.14
N ASP A 260 28.29 -14.29 14.46
CA ASP A 260 27.20 -13.98 15.38
C ASP A 260 26.92 -12.47 15.45
N ARG A 261 27.96 -11.62 15.37
CA ARG A 261 27.79 -10.16 15.23
C ARG A 261 27.15 -9.82 13.89
N VAL A 262 27.61 -10.46 12.82
CA VAL A 262 27.08 -10.27 11.45
C VAL A 262 25.61 -10.68 11.37
N ARG A 263 25.25 -11.84 11.95
CA ARG A 263 23.86 -12.30 12.02
C ARG A 263 22.98 -11.30 12.76
N ALA A 264 23.43 -10.80 13.91
CA ALA A 264 22.67 -9.82 14.68
C ALA A 264 22.43 -8.53 13.86
N ARG A 265 23.46 -8.01 13.20
CA ARG A 265 23.34 -6.85 12.30
C ARG A 265 22.40 -7.10 11.13
N LEU A 266 22.49 -8.27 10.49
CA LEU A 266 21.61 -8.62 9.38
C LEU A 266 20.14 -8.69 9.83
N ILE A 267 19.85 -9.26 11.01
CA ILE A 267 18.50 -9.28 11.56
C ILE A 267 17.99 -7.86 11.85
N GLU A 268 18.84 -6.98 12.38
CA GLU A 268 18.50 -5.57 12.60
C GLU A 268 18.11 -4.88 11.28
N LEU A 269 18.90 -5.05 10.22
CA LEU A 269 18.59 -4.45 8.92
C LEU A 269 17.35 -5.06 8.26
N LEU A 270 17.10 -6.36 8.42
CA LEU A 270 15.88 -7.00 7.92
C LEU A 270 14.62 -6.49 8.64
N ALA A 271 14.75 -6.08 9.91
CA ALA A 271 13.65 -5.53 10.71
C ALA A 271 13.30 -4.07 10.35
N LEU A 272 13.99 -3.46 9.38
CA LEU A 272 13.61 -2.17 8.79
C LEU A 272 12.53 -2.29 7.72
N PHE A 273 12.20 -3.51 7.30
CA PHE A 273 11.29 -3.80 6.20
C PHE A 273 10.16 -4.72 6.67
N ASP A 274 9.07 -4.76 5.92
CA ASP A 274 8.00 -5.72 6.16
C ASP A 274 8.52 -7.16 6.03
N ALA A 275 8.03 -8.05 6.89
CA ALA A 275 8.47 -9.44 6.92
C ALA A 275 8.12 -10.23 5.64
N ALA A 276 7.09 -9.80 4.90
CA ALA A 276 6.66 -10.35 3.63
C ALA A 276 7.40 -9.75 2.42
N ASP A 277 8.25 -8.73 2.61
CA ASP A 277 9.06 -8.16 1.54
C ASP A 277 9.86 -9.30 0.83
N PRO A 278 9.76 -9.43 -0.51
CA PRO A 278 10.47 -10.47 -1.25
C PRO A 278 11.99 -10.49 -1.00
N ARG A 279 12.57 -9.31 -0.78
CA ARG A 279 14.00 -9.12 -0.49
C ARG A 279 14.34 -9.66 0.88
N VAL A 280 13.50 -9.40 1.88
CA VAL A 280 13.63 -9.95 3.25
C VAL A 280 13.50 -11.47 3.23
N THR A 281 12.49 -12.00 2.52
CA THR A 281 12.26 -13.44 2.42
C THR A 281 13.43 -14.16 1.74
N ALA A 282 13.95 -13.58 0.65
CA ALA A 282 15.12 -14.09 -0.05
C ALA A 282 16.38 -14.05 0.83
N ALA A 283 16.62 -12.92 1.52
CA ALA A 283 17.77 -12.75 2.42
C ALA A 283 17.71 -13.71 3.61
N ARG A 284 16.55 -13.95 4.23
CA ARG A 284 16.37 -14.93 5.31
C ARG A 284 16.69 -16.36 4.84
N THR A 285 16.26 -16.70 3.63
CA THR A 285 16.55 -18.01 3.01
C THR A 285 18.05 -18.20 2.77
N LYS A 286 18.71 -17.19 2.19
CA LYS A 286 20.17 -17.17 2.00
C LYS A 286 20.92 -17.22 3.33
N MET A 287 20.51 -16.44 4.33
CA MET A 287 21.09 -16.43 5.68
C MET A 287 21.03 -17.81 6.32
N ALA A 288 19.87 -18.48 6.28
CA ALA A 288 19.74 -19.83 6.80
C ALA A 288 20.72 -20.79 6.10
N SER A 289 20.84 -20.68 4.78
CA SER A 289 21.73 -21.53 3.97
C SER A 289 23.22 -21.27 4.22
N ALA A 290 23.58 -20.07 4.66
CA ALA A 290 24.97 -19.72 5.01
C ALA A 290 25.37 -20.18 6.42
N LEU A 291 24.40 -20.54 7.27
CA LEU A 291 24.62 -20.91 8.67
C LEU A 291 24.61 -22.42 8.94
N PHE A 292 24.10 -23.22 8.01
CA PHE A 292 23.96 -24.67 8.08
C PHE A 292 24.68 -25.35 6.92
#